data_AF-A0A534Z0A9-F1
#
_entry.id   AF-A0A534Z0A9-F1
#
_cell.length_a   1.000
_cell.length_b   1.000
_cell.length_c   1.000
_cell.angle_alpha   90.00
_cell.angle_beta   90.00
_cell.angle_gamma   90.00
#
_symmetry.space_group_name_H-M   'P 1'
#
loop_
_entity.id
_entity.type
_entity.pdbx_description
1 polymer ?
#
loop_
_entity_poly.entity_id
_entity_poly.type
_entity_poly.pdbx_seq_one_letter_code
_entity_poly.pdbx_strand_id
1 'polypeptide(L)'
;MAPHQPNRLSRGQARILRAVIAAIRPRGHGFDQPIDDDVLRDVARFLPYLPGPLRIGLPLGLYLVEYGPPLFARRWSRFSQMTPEEGRRYLAAWGHATGPRGALFLGLRTLVFLAFYQHPDVLASLDVDWAGRAATLVGRRAELLHGHAG
;
A
#
# COMPACT_ATOMS: atom_id res chain seq x y z
N MET A 1 16.60 -9.99 24.79
CA MET A 1 15.64 -9.12 24.08
C MET A 1 16.18 -8.92 22.66
N ALA A 2 15.75 -9.75 21.71
CA ALA A 2 16.31 -9.74 20.35
C ALA A 2 15.68 -8.60 19.53
N PRO A 3 16.46 -7.83 18.75
CA PRO A 3 15.89 -6.87 17.82
C PRO A 3 15.18 -7.65 16.70
N HIS A 4 13.84 -7.59 16.69
CA HIS A 4 13.04 -8.08 15.58
C HIS A 4 13.39 -7.27 14.33
N GLN A 5 14.27 -7.82 13.47
CA GLN A 5 14.46 -7.29 12.13
C GLN A 5 13.13 -7.46 11.38
N PRO A 6 12.50 -6.36 10.91
CA PRO A 6 11.29 -6.47 10.13
C PRO A 6 11.66 -7.20 8.83
N ASN A 7 10.89 -8.24 8.53
CA ASN A 7 10.98 -9.07 7.35
C ASN A 7 11.23 -8.20 6.11
N ARG A 8 12.49 -8.09 5.65
CA ARG A 8 12.83 -7.29 4.47
C ARG A 8 12.21 -7.99 3.27
N LEU A 9 11.32 -7.30 2.57
CA LEU A 9 10.82 -7.73 1.26
C LEU A 9 11.99 -8.19 0.40
N SER A 10 11.88 -9.37 -0.20
CA SER A 10 12.89 -9.83 -1.16
C SER A 10 12.94 -8.89 -2.36
N ARG A 11 14.09 -8.80 -3.04
CA ARG A 11 14.23 -7.95 -4.25
C ARG A 11 13.14 -8.22 -5.29
N GLY A 12 12.72 -9.48 -5.43
CA GLY A 12 11.64 -9.90 -6.31
C GLY A 12 10.27 -9.39 -5.85
N GLN A 13 9.95 -9.53 -4.56
CA GLN A 13 8.68 -9.05 -4.00
C GLN A 13 8.58 -7.53 -4.08
N ALA A 14 9.66 -6.80 -3.79
CA ALA A 14 9.72 -5.35 -3.92
C ALA A 14 9.48 -4.90 -5.38
N ARG A 15 10.03 -5.64 -6.35
CA ARG A 15 9.79 -5.37 -7.78
C ARG A 15 8.31 -5.55 -8.16
N ILE A 16 7.70 -6.64 -7.70
CA ILE A 16 6.28 -6.93 -7.97
C ILE A 16 5.40 -5.87 -7.30
N LEU A 17 5.66 -5.53 -6.04
CA LEU A 17 4.92 -4.50 -5.31
C LEU A 17 5.05 -3.12 -5.96
N ARG A 18 6.23 -2.74 -6.45
CA ARG A 18 6.40 -1.48 -7.19
C ARG A 18 5.52 -1.46 -8.45
N ALA A 19 5.47 -2.55 -9.21
CA ALA A 19 4.60 -2.65 -10.38
C ALA A 19 3.10 -2.60 -9.99
N VAL A 20 2.73 -3.21 -8.86
CA VAL A 20 1.35 -3.16 -8.33
C VAL A 20 0.99 -1.73 -7.91
N ILE A 21 1.87 -1.02 -7.20
CA ILE A 21 1.67 0.38 -6.81
C ILE A 21 1.47 1.24 -8.07
N ALA A 22 2.36 1.12 -9.06
CA ALA A 22 2.27 1.87 -10.31
C ALA A 22 0.95 1.62 -11.07
N ALA A 23 0.40 0.40 -10.97
CA ALA A 23 -0.85 0.02 -11.63
C ALA A 23 -2.11 0.49 -10.87
N ILE A 24 -2.11 0.41 -9.54
CA ILE A 24 -3.25 0.69 -8.66
C ILE A 24 -3.38 2.18 -8.33
N ARG A 25 -2.26 2.90 -8.23
CA ARG A 25 -2.23 4.28 -7.76
C ARG A 25 -3.17 5.16 -8.61
N PRO A 26 -4.04 5.97 -7.98
CA PRO A 26 -4.82 6.96 -8.71
C PRO A 26 -3.88 8.01 -9.33
N ARG A 27 -4.06 8.30 -10.62
CA ARG A 27 -3.29 9.32 -11.37
C ARG A 27 -4.19 10.46 -11.80
N GLY A 28 -3.62 11.65 -11.98
CA GLY A 28 -4.33 12.90 -12.30
C GLY A 28 -4.62 13.79 -11.09
N HIS A 29 -5.13 15.01 -11.31
CA HIS A 29 -5.51 16.00 -10.28
C HIS A 29 -4.46 16.29 -9.18
N GLY A 30 -3.18 16.40 -9.54
CA GLY A 30 -2.10 16.70 -8.56
C GLY A 30 -1.54 15.48 -7.82
N PHE A 31 -2.04 14.28 -8.14
CA PHE A 31 -1.55 13.01 -7.59
C PHE A 31 -0.40 12.38 -8.40
N ASP A 32 0.31 13.12 -9.26
CA ASP A 32 1.41 12.60 -10.10
C ASP A 32 2.82 12.75 -9.47
N GLN A 33 2.88 12.89 -8.15
CA GLN A 33 4.10 13.09 -7.39
C GLN A 33 4.99 11.81 -7.36
N PRO A 34 6.32 11.88 -7.28
CA PRO A 34 7.20 10.70 -7.32
C PRO A 34 7.27 9.91 -5.98
N ILE A 35 6.11 9.64 -5.35
CA ILE A 35 6.02 9.03 -4.01
C ILE A 35 5.94 7.48 -4.05
N ASP A 36 6.15 6.85 -5.20
CA ASP A 36 5.96 5.40 -5.34
C ASP A 36 6.91 4.59 -4.44
N ASP A 37 8.14 5.06 -4.26
CA ASP A 37 9.11 4.43 -3.37
C ASP A 37 8.78 4.68 -1.89
N ASP A 38 8.17 5.82 -1.54
CA ASP A 38 7.66 6.10 -0.20
C ASP A 38 6.50 5.20 0.16
N VAL A 39 5.51 5.09 -0.73
CA VAL A 39 4.38 4.18 -0.61
C VAL A 39 4.87 2.74 -0.48
N LEU A 40 5.89 2.33 -1.25
CA LEU A 40 6.50 1.01 -1.11
C LEU A 40 7.13 0.80 0.27
N ARG A 41 7.83 1.80 0.80
CA ARG A 41 8.42 1.75 2.16
C ARG A 41 7.35 1.63 3.23
N ASP A 42 6.27 2.38 3.11
CA ASP A 42 5.18 2.36 4.08
C ASP A 42 4.40 1.04 4.02
N VAL A 43 4.08 0.53 2.81
CA VAL A 43 3.51 -0.81 2.64
C VAL A 43 4.41 -1.86 3.29
N ALA A 44 5.73 -1.80 3.07
CA ALA A 44 6.69 -2.71 3.68
C ALA A 44 6.69 -2.63 5.21
N ARG A 45 6.48 -1.43 5.78
CA ARG A 45 6.32 -1.21 7.22
C ARG A 45 5.04 -1.84 7.77
N PHE A 46 3.97 -1.93 6.98
CA PHE A 46 2.71 -2.55 7.40
C PHE A 46 2.72 -4.09 7.37
N LEU A 47 3.56 -4.71 6.54
CA LEU A 47 3.58 -6.17 6.39
C LEU A 47 3.79 -6.98 7.69
N PRO A 48 4.67 -6.58 8.63
CA PRO A 48 4.84 -7.30 9.90
C PRO A 48 3.60 -7.29 10.80
N TYR A 49 2.74 -6.27 10.65
CA TYR A 49 1.51 -6.11 11.43
C TYR A 49 0.32 -6.90 10.87
N LEU A 50 0.48 -7.53 9.71
CA LEU A 50 -0.56 -8.39 9.16
C LEU A 50 -0.75 -9.65 10.03
N PRO A 51 -1.99 -10.15 10.16
CA PRO A 51 -2.25 -11.41 10.84
C PRO A 51 -1.46 -12.56 10.20
N GLY A 52 -0.99 -13.51 11.02
CA GLY A 52 -0.06 -14.57 10.62
C GLY A 52 -0.36 -15.28 9.28
N PRO A 53 -1.62 -15.69 9.02
CA PRO A 53 -1.98 -16.32 7.74
C PRO A 53 -1.70 -15.42 6.52
N LEU A 54 -1.94 -14.11 6.64
CA LEU A 54 -1.68 -13.15 5.56
C LEU A 54 -0.19 -12.89 5.35
N ARG A 55 0.61 -12.91 6.42
CA ARG A 55 2.08 -12.76 6.31
C ARG A 55 2.73 -13.85 5.48
N ILE A 56 2.18 -15.07 5.53
CA ILE A 56 2.66 -16.22 4.75
C ILE A 56 2.03 -16.24 3.35
N GLY A 57 0.73 -15.93 3.26
CA GLY A 57 -0.01 -15.92 2.00
C GLY A 57 0.40 -14.80 1.05
N LEU A 58 0.84 -13.64 1.55
CA LEU A 58 1.18 -12.47 0.72
C LEU A 58 2.37 -12.72 -0.22
N PRO A 59 3.51 -13.30 0.21
CA PRO A 59 4.56 -13.77 -0.68
C PRO A 59 4.06 -14.63 -1.85
N LEU A 60 3.22 -15.63 -1.54
CA LEU A 60 2.62 -16.53 -2.54
C LEU A 60 1.70 -15.78 -3.49
N GLY A 61 0.88 -14.87 -2.96
CA GLY A 61 0.01 -14.01 -3.74
C GLY A 61 0.77 -13.11 -4.71
N LEU A 62 1.90 -12.53 -4.28
CA LEU A 62 2.74 -11.71 -5.16
C LEU A 62 3.31 -12.54 -6.32
N TYR A 63 3.74 -13.77 -6.06
CA TYR A 63 4.17 -14.66 -7.15
C TYR A 63 3.01 -15.03 -8.09
N LEU A 64 1.79 -15.22 -7.56
CA LEU A 64 0.61 -15.44 -8.40
C LEU A 64 0.35 -14.25 -9.33
N VAL A 65 0.54 -13.02 -8.85
CA VAL A 65 0.44 -11.81 -9.67
C VAL A 65 1.56 -11.77 -10.72
N GLU A 66 2.79 -12.11 -10.36
CA GLU A 66 3.94 -12.11 -11.29
C GLU A 66 3.77 -13.10 -12.45
N TYR A 67 3.26 -14.31 -12.16
CA TYR A 67 3.15 -15.42 -13.12
C TYR A 67 1.74 -15.63 -13.70
N GLY A 68 0.74 -14.88 -13.26
CA GLY A 68 -0.60 -14.97 -13.80
C GLY A 68 -0.81 -14.37 -15.21
N PRO A 69 -0.04 -13.38 -15.71
CA PRO A 69 -0.31 -12.81 -17.03
C PRO A 69 -0.22 -13.77 -18.24
N PRO A 70 0.69 -14.76 -18.27
CA PRO A 70 0.66 -15.83 -19.29
C PRO A 70 -0.70 -16.54 -19.41
N LEU A 71 -1.40 -16.73 -18.29
CA LEU A 71 -2.68 -17.45 -18.25
C LEU A 71 -3.89 -16.56 -18.58
N PHE A 72 -3.86 -15.28 -18.19
CA PHE A 72 -5.05 -14.41 -18.26
C PHE A 72 -4.92 -13.23 -19.23
N ALA A 73 -3.71 -12.76 -19.50
CA ALA A 73 -3.43 -11.71 -20.48
C ALA A 73 -2.96 -12.29 -21.82
N ARG A 74 -2.92 -13.63 -21.98
CA ARG A 74 -2.47 -14.34 -23.19
C ARG A 74 -1.05 -13.94 -23.65
N ARG A 75 -0.24 -13.40 -22.74
CA ARG A 75 1.08 -12.82 -23.02
C ARG A 75 2.13 -13.45 -22.12
N TRP A 76 3.21 -13.93 -22.73
CA TRP A 76 4.36 -14.55 -22.05
C TRP A 76 5.27 -13.50 -21.38
N SER A 77 4.69 -12.53 -20.69
CA SER A 77 5.43 -11.48 -19.97
C SER A 77 5.07 -11.52 -18.49
N ARG A 78 6.08 -11.32 -17.64
CA ARG A 78 5.86 -11.20 -16.19
C ARG A 78 5.14 -9.88 -15.87
N PHE A 79 4.32 -9.86 -14.83
CA PHE A 79 3.57 -8.66 -14.46
C PHE A 79 4.49 -7.47 -14.18
N SER A 80 5.61 -7.70 -13.50
CA SER A 80 6.61 -6.65 -13.23
C SER A 80 7.29 -6.05 -14.47
N GLN A 81 7.11 -6.63 -15.65
CA GLN A 81 7.62 -6.12 -16.92
C GLN A 81 6.53 -5.47 -17.78
N MET A 82 5.27 -5.50 -17.34
CA MET A 82 4.16 -4.87 -18.06
C MET A 82 4.18 -3.36 -17.90
N THR A 83 3.63 -2.66 -18.88
CA THR A 83 3.36 -1.22 -18.72
C THR A 83 2.32 -1.00 -17.61
N PRO A 84 2.32 0.15 -16.90
CA PRO A 84 1.37 0.44 -15.84
C PRO A 84 -0.09 0.32 -16.30
N GLU A 85 -0.39 0.70 -17.53
CA GLU A 85 -1.72 0.65 -18.14
C GLU A 85 -2.19 -0.80 -18.37
N GLU A 86 -1.29 -1.66 -18.84
CA GLU A 86 -1.55 -3.09 -19.01
C GLU A 86 -1.73 -3.78 -17.64
N GLY A 87 -0.85 -3.47 -16.69
CA GLY A 87 -0.94 -3.97 -15.32
C GLY A 87 -2.26 -3.58 -14.67
N ARG A 88 -2.75 -2.35 -14.92
CA ARG A 88 -4.05 -1.89 -14.43
C ARG A 88 -5.22 -2.69 -15.00
N ARG A 89 -5.23 -2.95 -16.31
CA ARG A 89 -6.29 -3.79 -16.93
C ARG A 89 -6.28 -5.22 -16.40
N TYR A 90 -5.09 -5.78 -16.23
CA TYR A 90 -4.93 -7.12 -15.67
C TYR A 90 -5.45 -7.22 -14.23
N LEU A 91 -5.08 -6.27 -13.37
CA LEU A 91 -5.55 -6.22 -11.99
C LEU A 91 -7.05 -5.88 -11.90
N ALA A 92 -7.58 -5.06 -12.81
CA ALA A 92 -9.01 -4.79 -12.88
C ALA A 92 -9.82 -6.07 -13.16
N ALA A 93 -9.31 -6.96 -14.01
CA ALA A 93 -9.94 -8.28 -14.23
C ALA A 93 -9.96 -9.15 -12.96
N TRP A 94 -8.98 -9.01 -12.06
CA TRP A 94 -8.98 -9.68 -10.76
C TRP A 94 -9.99 -9.08 -9.79
N GLY A 95 -10.29 -7.78 -9.90
CA GLY A 95 -11.33 -7.12 -9.13
C GLY A 95 -12.75 -7.63 -9.45
N HIS A 96 -12.97 -8.15 -10.66
CA HIS A 96 -14.23 -8.80 -11.05
C HIS A 96 -14.26 -10.31 -10.73
N ALA A 97 -13.14 -10.90 -10.32
CA ALA A 97 -13.07 -12.32 -9.98
C ALA A 97 -13.56 -12.57 -8.56
N THR A 98 -14.44 -13.55 -8.38
CA THR A 98 -14.82 -14.05 -7.06
C THR A 98 -13.75 -15.01 -6.51
N GLY A 99 -13.58 -15.05 -5.18
CA GLY A 99 -12.65 -15.96 -4.51
C GLY A 99 -11.25 -15.36 -4.20
N PRO A 100 -10.21 -16.19 -4.07
CA PRO A 100 -8.93 -15.78 -3.47
C PRO A 100 -8.18 -14.71 -4.27
N ARG A 101 -8.38 -14.64 -5.59
CA ARG A 101 -7.76 -13.61 -6.46
C ARG A 101 -8.36 -12.23 -6.21
N GLY A 102 -9.68 -12.13 -6.09
CA GLY A 102 -10.37 -10.89 -5.75
C GLY A 102 -10.00 -10.42 -4.35
N ALA A 103 -9.93 -11.33 -3.37
CA ALA A 103 -9.49 -11.02 -2.02
C ALA A 103 -8.04 -10.50 -1.98
N LEU A 104 -7.13 -11.12 -2.75
CA LEU A 104 -5.74 -10.69 -2.87
C LEU A 104 -5.62 -9.31 -3.52
N PHE A 105 -6.33 -9.07 -4.62
CA PHE A 105 -6.34 -7.75 -5.27
C PHE A 105 -6.90 -6.67 -4.33
N LEU A 106 -8.01 -6.94 -3.65
CA LEU A 106 -8.61 -6.02 -2.69
C LEU A 106 -7.64 -5.72 -1.55
N GLY A 107 -6.97 -6.74 -0.99
CA GLY A 107 -5.96 -6.56 0.06
C GLY A 107 -4.79 -5.69 -0.40
N LEU A 108 -4.22 -5.97 -1.57
CA LEU A 108 -3.14 -5.16 -2.16
C LEU A 108 -3.60 -3.72 -2.41
N ARG A 109 -4.78 -3.52 -2.97
CA ARG A 109 -5.35 -2.19 -3.21
C ARG A 109 -5.56 -1.42 -1.91
N THR A 110 -6.10 -2.06 -0.88
CA THR A 110 -6.28 -1.45 0.44
C THR A 110 -4.96 -1.03 1.05
N LEU A 111 -3.92 -1.88 1.00
CA LEU A 111 -2.59 -1.52 1.51
C LEU A 111 -1.97 -0.35 0.76
N VAL A 112 -2.05 -0.37 -0.59
CA VAL A 112 -1.53 0.72 -1.42
C VAL A 112 -2.27 2.02 -1.14
N PHE A 113 -3.60 1.98 -1.02
CA PHE A 113 -4.39 3.18 -0.71
C PHE A 113 -4.13 3.69 0.70
N LEU A 114 -4.02 2.79 1.68
CA LEU A 114 -3.71 3.17 3.06
C LEU A 114 -2.37 3.90 3.13
N ALA A 115 -1.32 3.34 2.52
CA ALA A 115 -0.01 3.98 2.47
C ALA A 115 -0.03 5.29 1.66
N PHE A 116 -0.74 5.32 0.53
CA PHE A 116 -0.87 6.52 -0.30
C PHE A 116 -1.56 7.69 0.42
N TYR A 117 -2.72 7.44 1.05
CA TYR A 117 -3.49 8.50 1.73
C TYR A 117 -2.91 8.90 3.09
N GLN A 118 -1.98 8.13 3.64
CA GLN A 118 -1.22 8.52 4.83
C GLN A 118 -0.01 9.40 4.49
N HIS A 119 0.35 9.52 3.21
CA HIS A 119 1.51 10.32 2.80
C HIS A 119 1.25 11.82 3.04
N PRO A 120 2.20 12.55 3.68
CA PRO A 120 2.02 13.96 4.03
C PRO A 120 1.72 14.84 2.81
N ASP A 121 2.39 14.60 1.67
CA ASP A 121 2.16 15.40 0.46
C ASP A 121 0.78 15.16 -0.17
N VAL A 122 0.21 13.95 0.00
CA VAL A 122 -1.15 13.64 -0.43
C VAL A 122 -2.15 14.32 0.50
N LEU A 123 -1.91 14.29 1.81
CA LEU A 123 -2.74 14.99 2.79
C LEU A 123 -2.72 16.51 2.59
N ALA A 124 -1.54 17.07 2.26
CA ALA A 124 -1.38 18.48 1.93
C ALA A 124 -2.17 18.85 0.66
N SER A 125 -2.15 18.01 -0.38
CA SER A 125 -2.98 18.23 -1.58
C SER A 125 -4.49 18.14 -1.34
N LEU A 126 -4.90 17.47 -0.25
CA LEU A 126 -6.30 17.34 0.17
C LEU A 126 -6.71 18.43 1.18
N ASP A 127 -5.82 19.37 1.52
CA ASP A 127 -6.01 20.38 2.58
C ASP A 127 -6.34 19.78 3.96
N VAL A 128 -5.83 18.56 4.21
CA VAL A 128 -6.09 17.82 5.45
C VAL A 128 -4.88 17.91 6.38
N ASP A 129 -4.94 18.81 7.37
CA ASP A 129 -3.94 18.88 8.44
C ASP A 129 -4.37 18.06 9.68
N TRP A 130 -3.85 16.84 9.78
CA TRP A 130 -4.00 16.01 10.99
C TRP A 130 -3.02 16.41 12.10
N ALA A 131 -1.85 16.95 11.76
CA ALA A 131 -0.81 17.29 12.72
C ALA A 131 -1.20 18.51 13.56
N GLY A 132 -1.72 19.56 12.92
CA GLY A 132 -2.25 20.74 13.61
C GLY A 132 -3.47 20.42 14.48
N ARG A 133 -4.36 19.52 14.01
CA ARG A 133 -5.48 19.04 14.82
C ARG A 133 -5.04 18.26 16.05
N ALA A 134 -4.05 17.37 15.91
CA ALA A 134 -3.48 16.64 17.04
C ALA A 134 -2.81 17.59 18.05
N ALA A 135 -2.02 18.56 17.58
CA ALA A 135 -1.39 19.56 18.43
C ALA A 135 -2.42 20.38 19.23
N THR A 136 -3.52 20.77 18.59
CA THR A 136 -4.62 21.50 19.24
C THR A 136 -5.27 20.68 20.36
N LEU A 137 -5.50 19.38 20.14
CA LEU A 137 -6.08 18.48 21.15
C LEU A 137 -5.12 18.22 22.32
N VAL A 138 -3.81 18.09 22.04
CA VAL A 138 -2.79 17.96 23.09
C VAL A 138 -2.69 19.22 23.94
N GLY A 139 -2.74 20.41 23.31
CA GLY A 139 -2.79 21.69 24.01
C GLY A 139 -3.99 21.80 24.95
N ARG A 140 -5.21 21.52 24.43
CA ARG A 140 -6.43 21.50 25.25
C ARG A 140 -6.36 20.50 26.41
N ARG A 141 -5.76 19.33 26.18
CA ARG A 141 -5.57 18.34 27.25
C ARG A 141 -4.65 18.86 28.34
N ALA A 142 -3.57 19.55 27.99
CA ALA A 142 -2.65 20.14 28.96
C ALA A 142 -3.33 21.23 29.81
N GLU A 143 -4.15 22.09 29.19
CA GLU A 143 -4.95 23.12 29.88
C GLU A 143 -5.93 22.50 30.89
N LEU A 144 -6.65 21.44 30.51
CA LEU A 144 -7.60 20.75 31.40
C LEU A 144 -6.94 20.07 32.59
N LEU A 145 -5.75 19.50 32.39
CA LEU A 145 -4.98 18.83 33.46
C LEU A 145 -4.36 19.85 34.42
N HIS A 146 -3.95 21.03 33.95
CA HIS A 146 -3.48 22.11 34.82
C HIS A 146 -4.62 22.81 35.57
N GLY A 147 -5.81 22.90 34.99
CA GLY A 147 -7.00 23.47 35.66
C GLY A 147 -7.62 22.61 36.77
N HIS A 148 -7.33 21.31 36.83
CA HIS A 148 -7.79 20.39 37.90
C HIS A 148 -6.79 20.22 39.06
N ALA A 149 -5.62 20.86 38.97
CA ALA A 149 -4.54 20.74 39.96
C ALA A 149 -4.44 21.95 40.92
N GLY A 150 -5.41 22.86 40.90
CA GLY A 150 -5.59 23.97 41.84
C GLY A 150 -6.96 23.93 42.48
#